data_AF-A0A953WEU7-F1
#
_entry.id   AF-A0A953WEU7-F1
#
_cell.length_a   1.000
_cell.length_b   1.000
_cell.length_c   1.000
_cell.angle_alpha   90.00
_cell.angle_beta   90.00
_cell.angle_gamma   90.00
#
_symmetry.space_group_name_H-M   'P 1'
#
loop_
_entity.id
_entity.type
_entity.pdbx_description
1 polymer ?
#
loop_
_entity_poly.entity_id
_entity_poly.type
_entity_poly.pdbx_seq_one_letter_code
_entity_poly.pdbx_strand_id
1 'polypeptide(L)'
;GLYHGTQQLNQGQMDRWNIVTTLNYLEHDAEVEIVKSKATGVDDDTLAKMVTLADLTRNAFMSGDLSTVMSPRTVITWAENFAIFGNLGHAFRMTFLNKCDELERPLVAEMYQRCFAEELPESALMVRVA
;
A
#
# COMPACT_ATOMS: atom_id res chain seq x y z
N GLY A 1 -6.58 4.39 -17.69
CA GLY A 1 -6.09 4.76 -16.35
C GLY A 1 -6.32 3.59 -15.42
N LEU A 2 -5.55 3.51 -14.34
CA LEU A 2 -5.57 2.41 -13.36
C LEU A 2 -6.94 2.15 -12.70
N TYR A 3 -7.89 3.06 -12.87
CA TYR A 3 -9.25 2.93 -12.36
C TYR A 3 -10.17 2.54 -13.51
N HIS A 4 -10.99 1.51 -13.30
CA HIS A 4 -12.08 1.19 -14.21
C HIS A 4 -12.90 2.44 -14.52
N GLY A 5 -13.09 2.72 -15.82
CA GLY A 5 -13.80 3.91 -16.28
C GLY A 5 -12.95 5.18 -16.45
N THR A 6 -11.63 5.15 -16.20
CA THR A 6 -10.74 6.30 -16.47
C THR A 6 -9.99 6.15 -17.79
N GLN A 7 -10.14 7.12 -18.68
CA GLN A 7 -9.34 7.24 -19.91
C GLN A 7 -8.13 8.14 -19.67
N GLN A 8 -7.02 7.89 -20.36
CA GLN A 8 -5.91 8.86 -20.34
C GLN A 8 -6.36 10.18 -20.98
N LEU A 9 -5.89 11.29 -20.42
CA LEU A 9 -6.15 12.61 -20.99
C LEU A 9 -5.45 12.73 -22.35
N ASN A 10 -6.13 13.25 -23.36
CA ASN A 10 -5.50 13.46 -24.66
C ASN A 10 -4.70 14.77 -24.72
N GLN A 11 -3.82 14.91 -25.71
CA GLN A 11 -2.93 16.08 -25.85
C GLN A 11 -3.68 17.42 -25.92
N GLY A 12 -4.76 17.50 -26.71
CA GLY A 12 -5.55 18.75 -26.82
C GLY A 12 -6.26 19.16 -25.53
N GLN A 13 -6.45 18.22 -24.59
CA GLN A 13 -6.92 18.51 -23.24
C GLN A 13 -5.79 18.95 -22.32
N MET A 14 -4.58 18.38 -22.47
CA MET A 14 -3.40 18.77 -21.69
C MET A 14 -2.91 20.17 -22.04
N ASP A 15 -2.95 20.56 -23.32
CA ASP A 15 -2.55 21.91 -23.81
C ASP A 15 -3.39 23.05 -23.24
N ARG A 16 -4.53 22.76 -22.57
CA ARG A 16 -5.36 23.77 -21.89
C ARG A 16 -4.85 24.13 -20.49
N TRP A 17 -3.82 23.43 -20.01
CA TRP A 17 -3.21 23.68 -18.72
C TRP A 17 -1.86 24.38 -18.92
N ASN A 18 -1.75 25.58 -18.38
CA ASN A 18 -0.52 26.38 -18.50
C ASN A 18 0.62 25.86 -17.60
N ILE A 19 0.30 25.05 -16.58
CA ILE A 19 1.26 24.47 -15.65
C ILE A 19 0.84 23.02 -15.38
N VAL A 20 1.76 22.10 -15.57
CA VAL A 20 1.62 20.68 -15.23
C VAL A 20 2.77 20.32 -14.29
N THR A 21 2.45 19.68 -13.17
CA THR A 21 3.43 19.17 -12.22
C THR A 21 3.22 17.68 -12.01
N THR A 22 4.30 16.95 -11.79
CA THR A 22 4.27 15.51 -11.50
C THR A 22 4.33 15.32 -9.99
N LEU A 23 3.39 14.57 -9.44
CA LEU A 23 3.44 14.14 -8.05
C LEU A 23 3.88 12.68 -8.00
N ASN A 24 5.10 12.45 -7.54
CA ASN A 24 5.61 11.12 -7.22
C ASN A 24 5.35 10.79 -5.74
N TYR A 25 5.70 9.57 -5.33
CA TYR A 25 5.70 9.21 -3.91
C TYR A 25 6.67 10.09 -3.14
N LEU A 26 6.32 10.35 -1.88
CA LEU A 26 7.14 11.15 -0.98
C LEU A 26 8.35 10.33 -0.53
N GLU A 27 9.37 11.03 -0.04
CA GLU A 27 10.44 10.36 0.71
C GLU A 27 9.86 9.68 1.94
N HIS A 28 10.48 8.56 2.33
CA HIS A 28 10.01 7.70 3.42
C HIS A 28 9.67 8.48 4.69
N ASP A 29 10.62 9.26 5.20
CA ASP A 29 10.47 10.02 6.44
C ASP A 29 9.35 11.07 6.35
N ALA A 30 9.17 11.68 5.17
CA ALA A 30 8.09 12.64 4.95
C ALA A 30 6.72 11.96 4.96
N GLU A 31 6.61 10.76 4.42
CA GLU A 31 5.37 9.98 4.50
C GLU A 31 5.08 9.50 5.93
N VAL A 32 6.08 9.04 6.67
CA VAL A 32 5.93 8.65 8.08
C VAL A 32 5.37 9.81 8.90
N GLU A 33 5.92 11.02 8.76
CA GLU A 33 5.43 12.20 9.46
C GLU A 33 3.98 12.56 9.07
N ILE A 34 3.63 12.43 7.80
CA ILE A 34 2.25 12.65 7.34
C ILE A 34 1.31 11.62 7.98
N VAL A 35 1.66 10.34 7.95
CA VAL A 35 0.84 9.27 8.53
C VAL A 35 0.66 9.50 10.03
N LYS A 36 1.76 9.77 10.75
CA LYS A 36 1.78 10.08 12.18
C LYS A 36 0.87 11.26 12.55
N SER A 37 0.84 12.29 11.70
CA SER A 37 -0.03 13.46 11.92
C SER A 37 -1.53 13.15 11.79
N LYS A 38 -1.89 12.03 11.15
CA LYS A 38 -3.28 11.65 10.85
C LYS A 38 -3.77 10.48 11.69
N ALA A 39 -2.93 9.47 11.91
CA ALA A 39 -3.27 8.30 12.70
C ALA A 39 -2.61 8.39 14.08
N THR A 40 -3.41 8.60 15.12
CA THR A 40 -2.94 8.67 16.51
C THR A 40 -2.96 7.28 17.16
N GLY A 41 -1.98 7.00 18.03
CA GLY A 41 -1.98 5.78 18.86
C GLY A 41 -1.21 4.59 18.27
N VAL A 42 -0.44 4.81 17.21
CA VAL A 42 0.52 3.85 16.66
C VAL A 42 1.93 4.36 16.96
N ASP A 43 2.84 3.46 17.33
CA ASP A 43 4.24 3.81 17.60
C ASP A 43 5.02 4.11 16.30
N ASP A 44 6.04 4.94 16.43
CA ASP A 44 6.84 5.43 15.30
C ASP A 44 7.54 4.29 14.52
N ASP A 45 7.98 3.23 15.20
CA ASP A 45 8.64 2.08 14.57
C ASP A 45 7.66 1.27 13.70
N THR A 46 6.45 1.03 14.22
CA THR A 46 5.37 0.42 13.43
C THR A 46 5.01 1.27 12.23
N LEU A 47 4.89 2.60 12.38
CA LEU A 47 4.60 3.49 11.25
C LEU A 47 5.69 3.45 10.18
N ALA A 48 6.97 3.46 10.56
CA ALA A 48 8.09 3.32 9.63
C ALA A 48 8.04 1.98 8.88
N LYS A 49 7.74 0.87 9.57
CA LYS A 49 7.55 -0.43 8.92
C LYS A 49 6.34 -0.47 7.98
N MET A 50 5.25 0.22 8.32
CA MET A 50 4.07 0.33 7.45
C MET A 50 4.40 1.06 6.15
N VAL A 51 5.13 2.17 6.22
CA VAL A 51 5.60 2.91 5.03
C VAL A 51 6.61 2.08 4.24
N THR A 52 7.50 1.35 4.91
CA THR A 52 8.46 0.45 4.25
C THR A 52 7.75 -0.63 3.43
N LEU A 53 6.70 -1.23 4.00
CA LEU A 53 5.86 -2.17 3.27
C LEU A 53 5.19 -1.50 2.06
N ALA A 54 4.66 -0.28 2.23
CA ALA A 54 4.08 0.48 1.13
C ALA A 54 5.10 0.68 -0.01
N ASP A 55 6.34 1.02 0.31
CA ASP A 55 7.43 1.18 -0.66
C ASP A 55 7.75 -0.12 -1.40
N LEU A 56 7.79 -1.26 -0.70
CA LEU A 56 7.94 -2.58 -1.34
C LEU A 56 6.81 -2.87 -2.33
N THR A 57 5.57 -2.60 -1.95
CA THR A 57 4.41 -2.82 -2.85
C THR A 57 4.41 -1.86 -4.04
N ARG A 58 4.89 -0.62 -3.87
CA ARG A 58 5.03 0.35 -4.97
C ARG A 58 6.12 -0.07 -5.95
N ASN A 59 7.24 -0.58 -5.46
CA ASN A 59 8.30 -1.12 -6.30
C ASN A 59 7.82 -2.33 -7.10
N ALA A 60 7.08 -3.26 -6.46
CA ALA A 60 6.48 -4.41 -7.13
C ALA A 60 5.39 -4.00 -8.15
N PHE A 61 4.66 -2.93 -7.86
CA PHE A 61 3.74 -2.35 -8.84
C PHE A 61 4.48 -1.77 -10.05
N MET A 62 5.59 -1.06 -9.84
CA MET A 62 6.41 -0.50 -10.91
C MET A 62 7.12 -1.56 -11.77
N SER A 63 7.47 -2.72 -11.19
CA SER A 63 8.01 -3.87 -11.94
C SER A 63 6.94 -4.67 -12.68
N GLY A 64 5.65 -4.47 -12.34
CA GLY A 64 4.52 -5.19 -12.93
C GLY A 64 4.15 -6.49 -12.21
N ASP A 65 4.72 -6.76 -11.04
CA ASP A 65 4.42 -7.94 -10.22
C ASP A 65 3.13 -7.76 -9.39
N LEU A 66 2.73 -6.50 -9.14
CA LEU A 66 1.44 -6.16 -8.52
C LEU A 66 0.61 -5.29 -9.45
N SER A 67 -0.69 -5.52 -9.47
CA SER A 67 -1.67 -4.67 -10.15
C SER A 67 -2.27 -3.61 -9.22
N THR A 68 -2.12 -3.76 -7.91
CA THR A 68 -2.70 -2.88 -6.89
C THR A 68 -1.63 -2.04 -6.19
N VAL A 69 -1.82 -0.73 -6.20
CA VAL A 69 -0.89 0.25 -5.61
C VAL A 69 -1.28 0.67 -4.20
N MET A 70 -0.31 0.73 -3.28
CA MET A 70 -0.51 1.32 -1.95
C MET A 70 -0.19 2.82 -1.96
N SER A 71 -1.22 3.65 -1.72
CA SER A 71 -1.07 5.11 -1.58
C SER A 71 -0.81 5.53 -0.12
N PRO A 72 -0.29 6.75 0.15
CA PRO A 72 -0.19 7.25 1.52
C PRO A 72 -1.53 7.25 2.27
N ARG A 73 -2.65 7.47 1.56
CA ARG A 73 -3.99 7.33 2.14
C ARG A 73 -4.27 5.92 2.62
N THR A 74 -3.82 4.91 1.88
CA THR A 74 -3.96 3.51 2.27
C THR A 74 -3.19 3.22 3.56
N VAL A 75 -1.99 3.78 3.71
CA VAL A 75 -1.18 3.64 4.93
C VAL A 75 -1.87 4.30 6.13
N ILE A 76 -2.42 5.51 5.96
CA ILE A 76 -3.21 6.19 7.00
C ILE A 76 -4.41 5.33 7.44
N THR A 77 -5.21 4.84 6.48
CA THR A 77 -6.36 3.99 6.79
C THR A 77 -5.94 2.69 7.47
N TRP A 78 -4.78 2.13 7.13
CA TRP A 78 -4.28 0.93 7.80
C TRP A 78 -3.90 1.23 9.25
N ALA A 79 -3.23 2.35 9.53
CA ALA A 79 -2.87 2.76 10.89
C ALA A 79 -4.12 3.02 11.75
N GLU A 80 -5.12 3.70 11.19
CA GLU A 80 -6.42 3.92 11.84
C GLU A 80 -7.14 2.59 12.14
N ASN A 81 -7.18 1.67 11.18
CA ASN A 81 -7.76 0.35 11.37
C ASN A 81 -7.01 -0.46 12.43
N PHE A 82 -5.68 -0.34 12.51
CA PHE A 82 -4.89 -0.99 13.55
C PHE A 82 -5.27 -0.44 14.93
N ALA A 83 -5.41 0.87 15.08
CA ALA A 83 -5.86 1.48 16.33
C ALA A 83 -7.27 1.03 16.75
N ILE A 84 -8.15 0.70 15.79
CA ILE A 84 -9.51 0.20 16.06
C ILE A 84 -9.51 -1.29 16.41
N PHE A 85 -8.85 -2.12 15.62
CA PHE A 85 -8.91 -3.58 15.76
C PHE A 85 -7.93 -4.14 16.78
N GLY A 86 -6.85 -3.41 17.10
CA GLY A 86 -5.77 -3.88 17.96
C GLY A 86 -4.96 -5.04 17.37
N ASN A 87 -5.14 -5.35 16.08
CA ASN A 87 -4.44 -6.42 15.38
C ASN A 87 -3.93 -5.93 14.01
N LEU A 88 -2.60 -5.85 13.88
CA LEU A 88 -1.95 -5.24 12.73
C LEU A 88 -2.19 -6.01 11.42
N GLY A 89 -2.04 -7.33 11.46
CA GLY A 89 -2.26 -8.20 10.30
C GLY A 89 -3.72 -8.22 9.84
N HIS A 90 -4.68 -8.22 10.77
CA HIS A 90 -6.10 -8.10 10.42
C HIS A 90 -6.41 -6.75 9.79
N ALA A 91 -5.91 -5.66 10.36
CA ALA A 91 -6.07 -4.31 9.81
C ALA A 91 -5.47 -4.21 8.39
N PHE A 92 -4.31 -4.83 8.16
CA PHE A 92 -3.65 -4.86 6.85
C PHE A 92 -4.51 -5.58 5.82
N ARG A 93 -5.05 -6.74 6.18
CA ARG A 93 -5.89 -7.56 5.30
C ARG A 93 -7.12 -6.81 4.81
N MET A 94 -7.82 -6.16 5.74
CA MET A 94 -9.02 -5.38 5.45
C MET A 94 -8.71 -4.10 4.65
N THR A 95 -7.52 -3.53 4.83
CA THR A 95 -7.15 -2.25 4.19
C THR A 95 -6.61 -2.43 2.78
N PHE A 96 -5.78 -3.46 2.55
CA PHE A 96 -5.03 -3.60 1.31
C PHE A 96 -5.08 -5.01 0.72
N LEU A 97 -4.73 -6.06 1.49
CA LEU A 97 -4.56 -7.41 0.92
C LEU A 97 -5.82 -7.91 0.20
N ASN A 98 -7.00 -7.68 0.77
CA ASN A 98 -8.27 -8.11 0.18
C ASN A 98 -8.61 -7.42 -1.15
N LYS A 99 -7.96 -6.28 -1.45
CA LYS A 99 -8.11 -5.56 -2.72
C LYS A 99 -7.17 -6.08 -3.81
N CYS A 100 -6.14 -6.83 -3.44
CA CYS A 100 -5.19 -7.40 -4.39
C CYS A 100 -5.79 -8.63 -5.08
N ASP A 101 -5.32 -8.90 -6.30
CA ASP A 101 -5.65 -10.12 -7.03
C ASP A 101 -5.26 -11.36 -6.21
N GLU A 102 -6.05 -12.43 -6.28
CA GLU A 102 -5.80 -13.64 -5.49
C GLU A 102 -4.43 -14.27 -5.77
N LEU A 103 -3.94 -14.16 -7.01
CA LEU A 103 -2.63 -14.67 -7.42
C LEU A 103 -1.48 -13.84 -6.84
N GLU A 104 -1.72 -12.57 -6.51
CA GLU A 104 -0.73 -11.63 -5.98
C GLU A 104 -0.67 -11.65 -4.44
N ARG A 105 -1.72 -12.10 -3.76
CA ARG A 105 -1.80 -12.12 -2.28
C ARG A 105 -0.63 -12.83 -1.60
N PRO A 106 -0.09 -13.96 -2.10
CA PRO A 106 1.07 -14.60 -1.50
C PRO A 106 2.32 -13.72 -1.51
N LEU A 107 2.57 -12.99 -2.60
CA LEU A 107 3.70 -12.05 -2.71
C LEU A 107 3.56 -10.91 -1.70
N VAL A 108 2.34 -10.35 -1.58
CA VAL A 108 2.07 -9.28 -0.60
C VAL A 108 2.20 -9.79 0.83
N ALA A 109 1.79 -11.02 1.11
CA ALA A 109 1.96 -11.65 2.42
C ALA A 109 3.43 -11.88 2.78
N GLU A 110 4.28 -12.24 1.81
CA GLU A 110 5.72 -12.33 1.99
C GLU A 110 6.34 -10.96 2.32
N MET A 111 5.94 -9.90 1.61
CA MET A 111 6.38 -8.52 1.91
C MET A 111 5.98 -8.11 3.34
N TYR A 112 4.78 -8.49 3.78
CA TYR A 112 4.35 -8.28 5.16
C TYR A 112 5.25 -9.01 6.16
N GLN A 113 5.52 -10.29 5.93
CA GLN A 113 6.42 -11.08 6.77
C GLN A 113 7.84 -10.49 6.83
N ARG A 114 8.37 -9.99 5.71
CA ARG A 114 9.69 -9.34 5.67
C ARG A 114 9.76 -8.08 6.54
N CYS A 115 8.68 -7.30 6.62
CA CYS A 115 8.64 -6.06 7.42
C CYS A 115 8.32 -6.30 8.89
N PHE A 116 7.45 -7.26 9.21
CA PHE A 116 6.89 -7.44 10.56
C PHE A 116 7.30 -8.75 11.24
N ALA A 117 7.99 -9.65 10.54
CA ALA A 117 8.35 -10.98 11.02
C ALA A 117 7.13 -11.82 11.50
N GLU A 118 5.95 -11.53 10.94
CA GLU A 118 4.69 -12.19 11.26
C GLU A 118 4.06 -12.78 9.99
N GLU A 119 3.51 -13.99 10.08
CA GLU A 119 2.84 -14.64 8.96
C GLU A 119 1.35 -14.27 8.90
N LEU A 120 0.87 -13.96 7.70
CA LEU A 120 -0.55 -13.84 7.42
C LEU A 120 -1.13 -15.21 7.00
N PRO A 121 -2.42 -15.49 7.26
CA PRO A 121 -3.07 -16.73 6.83
C PRO A 121 -2.93 -17.04 5.33
N GLU A 122 -2.88 -16.00 4.51
CA GLU A 122 -2.76 -16.08 3.05
C GLU A 122 -1.37 -16.57 2.59
N SER A 123 -0.34 -16.50 3.45
CA SER A 123 1.00 -17.03 3.16
C SER A 123 0.98 -18.56 2.99
N ALA A 124 0.11 -19.25 3.76
CA ALA A 124 -0.01 -20.71 3.75
C ALA A 124 -0.74 -21.28 2.52
N LEU A 125 -1.43 -20.44 1.74
CA LEU A 125 -2.08 -20.89 0.49
C LEU A 125 -1.05 -21.32 -0.57
N MET A 126 0.21 -20.84 -0.50
CA MET A 126 1.30 -21.38 -1.32
C MET A 126 1.60 -22.86 -1.01
N VAL A 127 1.40 -23.32 0.23
CA VAL A 127 1.86 -24.65 0.68
C VAL A 127 0.84 -25.76 0.37
N ARG A 128 -0.43 -25.41 0.13
CA ARG A 128 -1.51 -26.40 -0.08
C ARG A 128 -1.74 -26.78 -1.54
N VAL A 129 -0.91 -26.30 -2.47
CA VAL A 129 -0.92 -26.71 -3.87
C VAL A 129 0.39 -27.45 -4.17
N ALA A 130 0.50 -28.67 -3.66
CA ALA A 130 1.50 -29.66 -4.04
C ALA A 130 0.86 -31.05 -3.99
#